data_AF-A0A8T4Q047-F1
#
_entry.id   AF-A0A8T4Q047-F1
#
_cell.length_a   1.000
_cell.length_b   1.000
_cell.length_c   1.000
_cell.angle_alpha   90.00
_cell.angle_beta   90.00
_cell.angle_gamma   90.00
#
_symmetry.space_group_name_H-M   'P 1'
#
loop_
_entity.id
_entity.type
_entity.pdbx_description
1 polymer ?
#
loop_
_entity_poly.entity_id
_entity_poly.type
_entity_poly.pdbx_seq_one_letter_code
_entity_poly.pdbx_strand_id
1 'polypeptide(L)'
;HVVKKKKARVELENPDVNIGIELFNKRAYLFNERINGLGGLPVGIEGNVGLLLEDKDSLIAGILMLKRGCSLSLIKKKDVDYGLLKKFCYGFELKEYKKMPDNIKAIVVNDNIDYIKKRGFKLTVFRPLIGYTRDELEKWLMYA
;
A
#
# COMPACT_ATOMS: atom_id res chain seq x y z
N HIS A 1 -7.17 43.00 2.26
CA HIS A 1 -6.29 43.40 3.39
C HIS A 1 -4.90 42.75 3.33
N VAL A 2 -4.80 41.42 3.16
CA VAL A 2 -3.52 40.68 3.11
C VAL A 2 -2.63 41.08 1.92
N VAL A 3 -3.16 41.06 0.69
CA VAL A 3 -2.45 41.50 -0.54
C VAL A 3 -1.87 42.91 -0.38
N LYS A 4 -2.69 43.85 0.11
CA LYS A 4 -2.29 45.25 0.35
C LYS A 4 -1.15 45.38 1.38
N LYS A 5 -1.14 44.55 2.43
CA LYS A 5 -0.09 44.57 3.47
C LYS A 5 1.20 43.88 3.05
N LYS A 6 1.12 42.78 2.29
CA LYS A 6 2.28 41.96 1.91
C LYS A 6 2.87 42.31 0.55
N LYS A 7 2.16 43.11 -0.26
CA LYS A 7 2.49 43.38 -1.67
C LYS A 7 2.68 42.09 -2.49
N ALA A 8 2.08 41.00 -2.04
CA ALA A 8 2.15 39.70 -2.71
C ALA A 8 1.09 39.62 -3.82
N ARG A 9 1.45 38.99 -4.94
CA ARG A 9 0.53 38.70 -6.04
C ARG A 9 -0.24 37.40 -5.74
N VAL A 10 -1.50 37.33 -6.18
CA VAL A 10 -2.29 36.11 -6.14
C VAL A 10 -2.08 35.36 -7.45
N GLU A 11 -1.71 34.08 -7.36
CA GLU A 11 -1.57 33.16 -8.49
C GLU A 11 -2.32 31.87 -8.15
N LEU A 12 -3.14 31.36 -9.07
CA LEU A 12 -4.05 30.24 -8.80
C LEU A 12 -3.51 28.91 -9.34
N GLU A 13 -2.70 28.93 -10.39
CA GLU A 13 -2.17 27.71 -11.01
C GLU A 13 -0.88 27.23 -10.34
N ASN A 14 0.09 28.13 -10.15
CA ASN A 14 1.41 27.79 -9.62
C ASN A 14 1.85 28.78 -8.53
N PRO A 15 1.21 28.77 -7.35
CA PRO A 15 1.59 29.66 -6.26
C PRO A 15 2.88 29.19 -5.57
N ASP A 16 3.76 30.14 -5.22
CA ASP A 16 4.97 29.86 -4.41
C ASP A 16 4.61 29.34 -3.01
N VAL A 17 3.48 29.82 -2.47
CA VAL A 17 2.95 29.43 -1.17
C VAL A 17 1.45 29.23 -1.30
N ASN A 18 0.99 28.03 -0.98
CA ASN A 18 -0.43 27.73 -0.86
C ASN A 18 -0.80 27.77 0.63
N ILE A 19 -1.82 28.56 1.01
CA ILE A 19 -2.30 28.63 2.41
C ILE A 19 -3.70 28.02 2.45
N GLY A 20 -3.79 26.82 2.99
CA GLY A 20 -5.05 26.14 3.27
C GLY A 20 -5.64 26.59 4.59
N ILE A 21 -6.97 26.78 4.61
CA ILE A 21 -7.74 27.05 5.81
C ILE A 21 -8.91 26.07 5.85
N GLU A 22 -8.92 25.19 6.85
CA GLU A 22 -10.02 24.27 7.11
C GLU A 22 -10.81 24.70 8.35
N LEU A 23 -12.12 24.83 8.19
CA LEU A 23 -13.03 25.17 9.28
C LEU A 23 -13.71 23.89 9.79
N PHE A 24 -13.38 23.47 11.00
CA PHE A 24 -13.93 22.25 11.60
C PHE A 24 -14.15 22.45 13.11
N ASN A 25 -15.28 21.98 13.64
CA ASN A 25 -15.64 22.08 15.06
C ASN A 25 -15.42 23.47 15.69
N LYS A 26 -15.90 24.53 15.04
CA LYS A 26 -15.74 25.94 15.46
C LYS A 26 -14.28 26.39 15.61
N ARG A 27 -13.34 25.72 14.93
CA ARG A 27 -11.91 26.07 14.89
C ARG A 27 -11.46 26.24 13.44
N ALA A 28 -10.41 27.04 13.26
CA ALA A 28 -9.73 27.21 11.99
C ALA A 28 -8.35 26.54 12.05
N TYR A 29 -8.10 25.63 11.12
CA TYR A 29 -6.82 24.96 10.93
C TYR A 29 -6.12 25.60 9.74
N LEU A 30 -4.92 26.15 9.97
CA LEU A 30 -4.11 26.76 8.93
C LEU A 30 -2.94 25.84 8.60
N PHE A 31 -2.70 25.62 7.31
CA PHE A 31 -1.58 24.82 6.83
C PHE A 31 -1.04 25.40 5.51
N ASN A 32 0.23 25.14 5.23
CA ASN A 32 0.90 25.56 4.00
C ASN A 32 1.41 24.39 3.16
N GLU A 33 1.31 23.17 3.68
CA GLU A 33 1.79 21.96 3.04
C GLU A 33 0.72 20.87 3.10
N ARG A 34 0.68 20.03 2.07
CA ARG A 34 -0.15 18.83 2.01
C ARG A 34 0.74 17.65 1.67
N ILE A 35 0.95 16.79 2.65
CA ILE A 35 1.76 15.58 2.48
C ILE A 35 0.82 14.47 1.97
N ASN A 36 1.08 13.96 0.78
CA ASN A 36 0.34 12.81 0.25
C ASN A 36 0.74 11.55 1.01
N GLY A 37 -0.22 10.93 1.70
CA GLY A 37 -0.05 9.59 2.27
C GLY A 37 -0.04 8.51 1.18
N LEU A 38 0.22 7.27 1.57
CA LEU A 38 0.26 6.14 0.61
C LEU A 38 -1.12 5.80 0.00
N GLY A 39 -2.20 6.39 0.54
CA GLY A 39 -3.58 6.15 0.15
C GLY A 39 -4.06 4.73 0.51
N GLY A 40 -5.12 4.29 -0.17
CA GLY A 40 -5.71 2.97 0.04
C GLY A 40 -6.72 2.93 1.19
N LEU A 41 -7.02 1.71 1.64
CA LEU A 41 -7.93 1.43 2.74
C LEU A 41 -7.15 1.14 4.04
N PRO A 42 -7.69 1.48 5.22
CA PRO A 42 -7.12 1.07 6.50
C PRO A 42 -6.90 -0.44 6.55
N VAL A 43 -5.69 -0.86 6.93
CA VAL A 43 -5.34 -2.29 7.04
C VAL A 43 -6.27 -2.97 8.04
N GLY A 44 -6.69 -4.21 7.73
CA GLY A 44 -7.53 -5.05 8.58
C GLY A 44 -9.04 -4.96 8.31
N ILE A 45 -9.53 -3.95 7.59
CA ILE A 45 -10.99 -3.81 7.34
C ILE A 45 -11.51 -4.81 6.30
N GLU A 46 -10.66 -5.27 5.38
CA GLU A 46 -11.02 -6.24 4.32
C GLU A 46 -10.58 -7.68 4.68
N GLY A 47 -10.47 -7.98 5.98
CA GLY A 47 -10.10 -9.30 6.49
C GLY A 47 -8.62 -9.64 6.37
N ASN A 48 -8.30 -10.92 6.51
CA ASN A 48 -6.93 -11.45 6.54
C ASN A 48 -6.71 -12.42 5.37
N VAL A 49 -5.64 -12.22 4.62
CA VAL A 49 -5.26 -13.04 3.47
C VAL A 49 -3.88 -13.66 3.69
N GLY A 50 -3.70 -14.87 3.18
CA GLY A 50 -2.40 -15.52 3.21
C GLY A 50 -1.51 -14.98 2.08
N LEU A 51 -0.35 -14.41 2.39
CA LEU A 51 0.63 -14.03 1.37
C LEU A 51 1.64 -15.15 1.19
N LEU A 52 1.75 -15.70 -0.03
CA LEU A 52 2.78 -16.67 -0.34
C LEU A 52 4.12 -15.95 -0.58
N LEU A 53 5.04 -16.04 0.39
CA LEU A 53 6.36 -15.44 0.29
C LEU A 53 7.33 -16.34 -0.48
N GLU A 54 7.64 -15.93 -1.71
CA GLU A 54 8.54 -16.68 -2.62
C GLU A 54 9.74 -15.85 -3.09
N ASP A 55 9.57 -14.55 -3.32
CA ASP A 55 10.61 -13.62 -3.81
C ASP A 55 10.22 -12.15 -3.54
N LYS A 56 11.00 -11.20 -4.05
CA LYS A 56 10.72 -9.76 -3.89
C LYS A 56 9.39 -9.32 -4.48
N ASP A 57 8.93 -9.93 -5.57
CA ASP A 57 7.69 -9.55 -6.23
C ASP A 57 6.48 -9.91 -5.33
N SER A 58 6.61 -10.98 -4.52
CA SER A 58 5.60 -11.29 -3.50
C SER A 58 5.42 -10.19 -2.45
N LEU A 59 6.44 -9.37 -2.18
CA LEU A 59 6.32 -8.21 -1.31
C LEU A 59 5.45 -7.12 -1.94
N ILE A 60 5.59 -6.90 -3.25
CA ILE A 60 4.76 -5.94 -4.00
C ILE A 60 3.30 -6.41 -3.99
N ALA A 61 3.06 -7.70 -4.24
CA ALA A 61 1.72 -8.28 -4.15
C ALA A 61 1.11 -8.08 -2.75
N GLY A 62 1.92 -8.26 -1.70
CA GLY A 62 1.55 -7.95 -0.32
C GLY A 62 1.18 -6.48 -0.10
N ILE A 63 2.01 -5.55 -0.57
CA ILE A 63 1.75 -4.10 -0.49
C ILE A 63 0.43 -3.74 -1.16
N LEU A 64 0.16 -4.28 -2.35
CA LEU A 64 -1.10 -4.00 -3.05
C LEU A 64 -2.31 -4.50 -2.25
N MET A 65 -2.20 -5.63 -1.56
CA MET A 65 -3.27 -6.13 -0.70
C MET A 65 -3.41 -5.33 0.60
N LEU A 66 -2.31 -4.87 1.21
CA LEU A 66 -2.33 -3.93 2.34
C LEU A 66 -3.02 -2.63 1.95
N LYS A 67 -2.73 -2.08 0.76
CA LYS A 67 -3.40 -0.89 0.22
C LYS A 67 -4.90 -1.10 -0.02
N ARG A 68 -5.34 -2.35 -0.18
CA ARG A 68 -6.75 -2.72 -0.26
C ARG A 68 -7.36 -3.04 1.11
N GLY A 69 -6.66 -2.76 2.21
CA GLY A 69 -7.21 -2.92 3.56
C GLY A 69 -7.18 -4.35 4.10
N CYS A 70 -6.52 -5.29 3.42
CA CYS A 70 -6.33 -6.63 3.94
C CYS A 70 -5.16 -6.66 4.93
N SER A 71 -5.28 -7.42 6.00
CA SER A 71 -4.13 -7.85 6.81
C SER A 71 -3.47 -9.08 6.19
N LEU A 72 -2.19 -9.32 6.50
CA LEU A 72 -1.39 -10.38 5.88
C LEU A 72 -0.96 -11.44 6.88
N SER A 73 -1.17 -12.70 6.52
CA SER A 73 -0.55 -13.86 7.14
C SER A 73 0.54 -14.41 6.21
N LEU A 74 1.80 -14.32 6.62
CA LEU A 74 2.94 -14.62 5.78
C LEU A 74 3.18 -16.14 5.73
N ILE A 75 2.99 -16.75 4.57
CA ILE A 75 3.24 -18.17 4.34
C ILE A 75 4.62 -18.33 3.72
N LYS A 76 5.59 -18.69 4.55
CA LYS A 76 7.01 -18.67 4.19
C LYS A 76 7.40 -19.94 3.43
N LYS A 77 7.74 -19.80 2.14
CA LYS A 77 8.38 -20.88 1.36
C LYS A 77 9.89 -20.72 1.23
N LYS A 78 10.38 -19.48 1.20
CA LYS A 78 11.79 -19.12 1.15
C LYS A 78 12.11 -18.05 2.18
N ASP A 79 13.39 -17.91 2.51
CA ASP A 79 13.84 -16.80 3.35
C ASP A 79 13.90 -15.52 2.52
N VAL A 80 12.86 -14.70 2.67
CA VAL A 80 12.71 -13.42 1.98
C VAL A 80 12.60 -12.35 3.06
N ASP A 81 13.45 -11.33 2.99
CA ASP A 81 13.31 -10.16 3.86
C ASP A 81 12.03 -9.41 3.50
N TYR A 82 11.10 -9.37 4.44
CA TYR A 82 9.82 -8.69 4.31
C TYR A 82 9.78 -7.36 5.09
N GLY A 83 10.94 -6.81 5.49
CA GLY A 83 11.05 -5.52 6.16
C GLY A 83 10.32 -4.40 5.43
N LEU A 84 10.25 -4.48 4.09
CA LEU A 84 9.45 -3.59 3.27
C LEU A 84 7.95 -3.59 3.66
N LEU A 85 7.34 -4.76 3.89
CA LEU A 85 5.92 -4.84 4.26
C LEU A 85 5.61 -4.08 5.55
N LYS A 86 6.55 -4.05 6.50
CA LYS A 86 6.38 -3.36 7.79
C LYS A 86 6.11 -1.86 7.59
N LYS A 87 6.67 -1.24 6.55
CA LYS A 87 6.42 0.17 6.20
C LYS A 87 4.96 0.43 5.77
N PHE A 88 4.26 -0.59 5.28
CA PHE A 88 2.89 -0.51 4.75
C PHE A 88 1.83 -1.11 5.69
N CYS A 89 2.23 -1.72 6.81
CA CYS A 89 1.30 -2.38 7.73
C CYS A 89 0.68 -1.46 8.78
N TYR A 90 1.15 -0.22 8.93
CA TYR A 90 0.56 0.79 9.84
C TYR A 90 0.24 0.28 11.26
N GLY A 91 1.17 -0.47 11.84
CA GLY A 91 1.04 -1.03 13.20
C GLY A 91 0.33 -2.39 13.28
N PHE A 92 -0.18 -2.93 12.17
CA PHE A 92 -0.68 -4.30 12.13
C PHE A 92 0.47 -5.31 12.17
N GLU A 93 0.29 -6.33 13.01
CA GLU A 93 1.28 -7.39 13.18
C GLU A 93 1.32 -8.31 11.96
N LEU A 94 2.52 -8.50 11.41
CA LEU A 94 2.77 -9.52 10.39
C LEU A 94 3.09 -10.85 11.08
N LYS A 95 2.20 -11.83 10.91
CA LYS A 95 2.37 -13.17 11.48
C LYS A 95 2.92 -14.14 10.46
N GLU A 96 3.97 -14.85 10.82
CA GLU A 96 4.60 -15.88 9.98
C GLU A 96 4.06 -17.27 10.28
N TYR A 97 3.83 -18.04 9.21
CA TYR A 97 3.36 -19.42 9.30
C TYR A 97 4.11 -20.32 8.31
N LYS A 98 4.46 -21.54 8.77
CA LYS A 98 5.04 -22.59 7.91
C LYS A 98 4.02 -23.21 6.95
N LYS A 99 2.74 -23.23 7.36
CA LYS A 99 1.61 -23.76 6.60
C LYS A 99 0.45 -22.78 6.67
N MET A 100 -0.43 -22.80 5.68
CA MET A 100 -1.61 -21.93 5.65
C MET A 100 -2.51 -22.21 6.86
N PRO A 101 -2.87 -21.21 7.67
CA PRO A 101 -3.86 -21.34 8.73
C PRO A 101 -5.27 -21.62 8.19
N ASP A 102 -6.07 -22.42 8.90
CA ASP A 102 -7.41 -22.87 8.43
C ASP A 102 -8.45 -21.74 8.33
N ASN A 103 -8.25 -20.66 9.09
CA ASN A 103 -9.11 -19.48 9.07
C ASN A 103 -8.87 -18.59 7.84
N ILE A 104 -7.78 -18.78 7.10
CA ILE A 104 -7.51 -18.04 5.86
C ILE A 104 -8.27 -18.68 4.69
N LYS A 105 -9.08 -17.87 4.01
CA LYS A 105 -9.92 -18.32 2.88
C LYS A 105 -9.42 -17.86 1.51
N ALA A 106 -8.39 -17.02 1.46
CA ALA A 106 -7.79 -16.55 0.23
C ALA A 106 -6.27 -16.45 0.35
N ILE A 107 -5.58 -16.74 -0.76
CA ILE A 107 -4.13 -16.66 -0.89
C ILE A 107 -3.74 -15.66 -1.96
N VAL A 108 -2.71 -14.89 -1.68
CA VAL A 108 -2.11 -13.90 -2.57
C VAL A 108 -0.81 -14.50 -3.10
N VAL A 109 -0.65 -14.46 -4.42
CA VAL A 109 0.55 -14.93 -5.11
C VAL A 109 1.11 -13.83 -6.00
N ASN A 110 2.39 -13.94 -6.33
CA ASN A 110 3.11 -13.00 -7.20
C ASN A 110 3.00 -13.33 -8.69
N ASP A 111 1.98 -14.10 -9.10
CA ASP A 111 1.80 -14.44 -10.51
C ASP A 111 1.60 -13.17 -11.36
N ASN A 112 2.28 -13.11 -12.48
CA ASN A 112 2.17 -12.07 -13.50
C ASN A 112 1.74 -12.70 -14.83
N ILE A 113 1.18 -11.92 -15.77
CA ILE A 113 0.72 -12.42 -17.07
C ILE A 113 1.84 -13.15 -17.84
N ASP A 114 3.08 -12.67 -17.71
CA ASP A 114 4.24 -13.22 -18.39
C ASP A 114 4.69 -14.59 -17.81
N TYR A 115 4.34 -14.89 -16.56
CA TYR A 115 4.81 -16.09 -15.86
C TYR A 115 3.77 -16.71 -14.91
N ILE A 116 2.53 -16.89 -15.39
CA ILE A 116 1.46 -17.51 -14.59
C ILE A 116 1.82 -18.96 -14.23
N LYS A 117 1.82 -19.28 -12.94
CA LYS A 117 2.04 -20.64 -12.44
C LYS A 117 0.71 -21.34 -12.21
N LYS A 118 0.63 -22.64 -12.51
CA LYS A 118 -0.49 -23.47 -12.07
C LYS A 118 -0.43 -23.65 -10.56
N ARG A 119 -1.30 -22.95 -9.84
CA ARG A 119 -1.38 -22.99 -8.37
C ARG A 119 -2.41 -24.05 -7.94
N GLY A 120 -1.98 -25.07 -7.19
CA GLY A 120 -2.84 -26.17 -6.71
C GLY A 120 -3.65 -25.86 -5.46
N PHE A 121 -3.99 -24.59 -5.20
CA PHE A 121 -4.73 -24.19 -4.01
C PHE A 121 -6.23 -24.41 -4.20
N LYS A 122 -6.91 -24.91 -3.16
CA LYS A 122 -8.38 -25.10 -3.13
C LYS A 122 -9.16 -23.85 -2.68
N LEU A 123 -8.45 -22.75 -2.41
CA LEU A 123 -8.97 -21.47 -1.93
C LEU A 123 -8.82 -20.40 -3.02
N THR A 124 -9.53 -19.28 -2.87
CA THR A 124 -9.43 -18.14 -3.78
C THR A 124 -7.99 -17.65 -3.91
N VAL A 125 -7.52 -17.47 -5.14
CA VAL A 125 -6.16 -17.01 -5.44
C VAL A 125 -6.20 -15.60 -6.02
N PHE A 126 -5.68 -14.63 -5.27
CA PHE A 126 -5.46 -13.27 -5.75
C PHE A 126 -4.12 -13.16 -6.48
N ARG A 127 -4.13 -12.49 -7.64
CA ARG A 127 -2.95 -12.22 -8.48
C ARG A 127 -2.83 -10.71 -8.73
N PRO A 128 -2.44 -9.92 -7.73
CA PRO A 128 -2.42 -8.47 -7.85
C PRO A 128 -1.48 -7.98 -8.96
N LEU A 129 -0.46 -8.77 -9.29
CA LEU A 129 0.58 -8.40 -10.25
C LEU A 129 0.22 -8.75 -11.70
N ILE A 130 -0.96 -9.31 -11.97
CA ILE A 130 -1.30 -9.84 -13.30
C ILE A 130 -1.22 -8.77 -14.40
N GLY A 131 -1.57 -7.52 -14.10
CA GLY A 131 -1.59 -6.41 -15.06
C GLY A 131 -0.37 -5.50 -14.99
N TYR A 132 0.67 -5.86 -14.26
CA TYR A 132 1.86 -5.03 -14.09
C TYR A 132 2.97 -5.45 -15.04
N THR A 133 3.67 -4.49 -15.63
CA THR A 133 4.90 -4.74 -16.40
C THR A 133 6.10 -4.90 -15.47
N ARG A 134 7.21 -5.47 -15.98
CA ARG A 134 8.44 -5.60 -15.18
C ARG A 134 8.97 -4.24 -14.68
N ASP A 135 8.97 -3.23 -15.55
CA ASP A 135 9.42 -1.87 -15.22
C ASP A 135 8.59 -1.23 -14.10
N GLU A 136 7.28 -1.48 -14.09
CA GLU A 136 6.40 -0.99 -13.02
C GLU A 136 6.69 -1.67 -11.69
N LEU A 137 6.94 -2.98 -11.69
CA LEU A 137 7.33 -3.72 -10.49
C LEU A 137 8.67 -3.22 -9.93
N GLU A 138 9.63 -2.91 -10.81
CA GLU A 138 10.93 -2.36 -10.39
C GLU A 138 10.78 -0.96 -9.78
N LYS A 139 9.92 -0.11 -10.34
CA LYS A 139 9.58 1.18 -9.72
C LYS A 139 9.05 1.01 -8.29
N TRP A 140 8.15 0.05 -8.06
CA TRP A 140 7.66 -0.26 -6.70
C TRP A 140 8.77 -0.63 -5.73
N LEU A 141 9.79 -1.37 -6.19
CA LEU A 141 10.96 -1.74 -5.39
C LEU A 141 11.94 -0.57 -5.18
N MET A 142 11.88 0.50 -5.99
CA MET A 142 12.65 1.72 -5.77
C MET A 142 11.97 2.70 -4.80
N TYR A 143 10.63 2.66 -4.71
CA TYR A 143 9.86 3.40 -3.70
C TYR A 143 9.88 2.75 -2.32
N ALA A 144 10.48 1.56 -2.23
CA ALA A 144 10.56 0.68 -1.07
C ALA A 144 11.82 0.92 -0.23
#